data_AF-A0A0C2FA98-F1
#
_entry.id   AF-A0A0C2FA98-F1
#
_cell.length_a   1.000
_cell.length_b   1.000
_cell.length_c   1.000
_cell.angle_alpha   90.00
_cell.angle_beta   90.00
_cell.angle_gamma   90.00
#
_symmetry.space_group_name_H-M   'P 1'
#
loop_
_entity.id
_entity.type
_entity.pdbx_description
1 polymer ?
#
loop_
_entity_poly.entity_id
_entity_poly.type
_entity_poly.pdbx_seq_one_letter_code
_entity_poly.pdbx_strand_id
1 'polypeptide(L)'
;MRKSTVDRVMKRNSPPDVASAESLKSLPEETFISRRKSPENSNKGRRELQDPVITTGGVTYKNEPWHRECFCCTHCNVSLAGQRFTSKDEKPYCANCYGELFAKRCNACTKPITGIGGAKFISFEDRHWHNDCFICAQCTTSLVGKVGLLGAHTHTPIDNRS
;
A
#
# COMPACT_ATOMS: atom_id res chain seq x y z
N MET A 1 10.88 20.91 -36.81
CA MET A 1 10.39 19.85 -35.90
C MET A 1 9.41 20.43 -34.90
N ARG A 2 8.11 20.23 -35.08
CA ARG A 2 7.09 20.60 -34.07
C ARG A 2 7.09 19.51 -33.00
N LYS A 3 7.44 19.85 -31.76
CA LYS A 3 7.47 18.91 -30.63
C LYS A 3 6.07 18.30 -30.45
N SER A 4 6.07 16.98 -30.39
CA SER A 4 4.96 16.03 -30.30
C SER A 4 3.75 16.52 -29.52
N THR A 5 2.56 16.45 -30.13
CA THR A 5 1.30 16.33 -29.39
C THR A 5 1.47 15.18 -28.41
N VAL A 6 1.44 15.48 -27.11
CA VAL A 6 1.56 14.48 -26.06
C VAL A 6 0.38 13.53 -26.19
N ASP A 7 0.61 12.32 -26.67
CA ASP A 7 -0.36 11.23 -26.56
C ASP A 7 -0.69 11.07 -25.07
N ARG A 8 -1.88 11.56 -24.65
CA ARG A 8 -2.38 11.43 -23.28
C ARG A 8 -2.80 9.98 -23.05
N VAL A 9 -1.83 9.10 -22.89
CA VAL A 9 -2.06 7.67 -22.72
C VAL A 9 -2.49 7.34 -21.29
N MET A 10 -3.57 6.57 -21.19
CA MET A 10 -4.06 6.00 -19.94
C MET A 10 -3.05 4.97 -19.43
N LYS A 11 -2.61 5.10 -18.19
CA LYS A 11 -1.65 4.15 -17.59
C LYS A 11 -2.38 3.23 -16.62
N ARG A 12 -2.26 1.92 -16.86
CA ARG A 12 -2.63 0.88 -15.88
C ARG A 12 -1.48 0.72 -14.91
N ASN A 13 -1.70 1.09 -13.67
CA ASN A 13 -0.70 1.01 -12.60
C ASN A 13 -1.09 -0.08 -11.61
N SER A 14 -0.09 -0.65 -10.96
CA SER A 14 -0.29 -1.50 -9.79
C SER A 14 -0.19 -0.63 -8.54
N PRO A 15 -1.15 -0.71 -7.60
CA PRO A 15 -0.98 -0.11 -6.29
C PRO A 15 0.22 -0.73 -5.58
N PRO A 16 0.80 -0.04 -4.57
CA PRO A 16 1.89 -0.60 -3.78
C PRO A 16 1.48 -1.98 -3.24
N ASP A 17 2.37 -2.95 -3.40
CA ASP A 17 2.12 -4.32 -2.97
C ASP A 17 1.77 -4.34 -1.48
N VAL A 18 0.60 -4.90 -1.17
CA VAL A 18 0.19 -5.21 0.20
C VAL A 18 0.81 -6.55 0.54
N ALA A 19 2.00 -6.52 1.13
CA ALA A 19 2.62 -7.72 1.67
C ALA A 19 1.62 -8.43 2.63
N SER A 20 1.23 -9.66 2.30
CA SER A 20 0.50 -10.51 3.25
C SER A 20 1.53 -11.13 4.19
N ALA A 21 1.32 -11.03 5.50
CA ALA A 21 2.22 -11.68 6.47
C ALA A 21 2.24 -13.21 6.35
N GLU A 22 1.39 -13.82 5.53
CA GLU A 22 1.48 -15.22 5.13
C GLU A 22 2.81 -15.56 4.43
N SER A 23 3.53 -14.56 3.90
CA SER A 23 4.91 -14.74 3.39
C SER A 23 6.01 -14.56 4.44
N LEU A 24 5.68 -14.15 5.67
CA LEU A 24 6.66 -14.13 6.75
C LEU A 24 6.91 -15.57 7.18
N LYS A 25 8.10 -16.08 6.88
CA LYS A 25 8.50 -17.41 7.34
C LYS A 25 8.63 -17.36 8.86
N SER A 26 7.92 -18.24 9.55
CA SER A 26 8.15 -18.50 10.97
C SER A 26 9.61 -18.87 11.15
N LEU A 27 10.29 -18.22 12.10
CA LEU A 27 11.64 -18.63 12.48
C LEU A 27 11.57 -20.04 13.11
N PRO A 28 12.50 -20.95 12.78
CA PRO A 28 12.60 -22.22 13.49
C PRO A 28 12.83 -21.96 15.00
N GLU A 29 12.36 -22.86 15.86
CA GLU A 29 12.37 -22.69 17.33
C GLU A 29 13.77 -22.44 17.92
N GLU A 30 14.83 -22.82 17.20
CA GLU A 30 16.23 -22.74 17.64
C GLU A 30 16.99 -21.52 17.09
N THR A 31 16.31 -20.53 16.47
CA THR A 31 17.03 -19.40 15.84
C THR A 31 17.46 -18.34 16.87
N PHE A 32 18.67 -18.50 17.41
CA PHE A 32 19.31 -17.53 18.31
C PHE A 32 19.75 -16.28 17.54
N ILE A 33 19.02 -15.17 17.65
CA ILE A 33 19.45 -13.89 17.07
C ILE A 33 19.32 -12.74 18.08
N SER A 34 20.41 -12.01 18.28
CA SER A 34 20.47 -10.77 19.06
C SER A 34 20.28 -9.53 18.18
N ARG A 35 19.26 -8.70 18.53
CA ARG A 35 18.95 -7.30 18.10
C ARG A 35 18.21 -7.11 16.76
N ARG A 36 17.34 -6.11 16.57
CA ARG A 36 17.35 -4.68 17.00
C ARG A 36 16.06 -4.16 17.68
N LYS A 37 16.22 -3.15 18.54
CA LYS A 37 15.15 -2.21 18.94
C LYS A 37 14.60 -1.48 17.73
N SER A 38 13.28 -1.30 17.70
CA SER A 38 12.56 -0.41 16.80
C SER A 38 13.26 0.97 16.72
N PRO A 39 13.48 1.58 15.53
CA PRO A 39 14.21 2.85 15.40
C PRO A 39 13.56 4.07 16.08
N GLU A 40 12.40 3.92 16.72
CA GLU A 40 11.59 5.05 17.15
C GLU A 40 10.68 4.71 18.32
N ASN A 41 11.27 4.63 19.52
CA ASN A 41 10.55 5.01 20.73
C ASN A 41 11.52 5.49 21.82
N SER A 42 11.90 6.76 21.71
CA SER A 42 12.58 7.52 22.76
C SER A 42 11.59 7.77 23.90
N ASN A 43 11.49 6.85 24.88
CA ASN A 43 11.18 7.13 26.30
C ASN A 43 10.82 5.86 27.11
N LYS A 44 11.70 4.84 27.13
CA LYS A 44 11.77 3.92 28.28
C LYS A 44 13.22 3.80 28.72
N GLY A 45 13.46 4.22 29.96
CA GLY A 45 14.77 4.51 30.51
C GLY A 45 15.76 3.35 30.45
N ARG A 46 17.04 3.72 30.55
CA ARG A 46 18.17 2.83 30.82
C ARG A 46 17.82 1.79 31.87
N ARG A 47 17.64 0.54 31.46
CA ARG A 47 18.22 -0.62 32.16
C ARG A 47 18.76 -1.57 31.10
N GLU A 48 20.05 -1.79 31.21
CA GLU A 48 20.83 -2.86 30.59
C GLU A 48 20.25 -4.21 31.04
N LEU A 49 19.32 -4.78 30.26
CA LEU A 49 18.89 -6.16 30.44
C LEU A 49 18.72 -6.75 29.05
N GLN A 50 19.38 -7.88 28.83
CA GLN A 50 19.47 -8.64 27.58
C GLN A 50 18.09 -8.73 26.92
N ASP A 51 17.95 -8.22 25.69
CA ASP A 51 16.74 -8.49 24.90
C ASP A 51 16.61 -10.01 24.79
N PRO A 52 15.52 -10.62 25.29
CA PRO A 52 15.40 -12.07 25.30
C PRO A 52 15.43 -12.59 23.86
N VAL A 53 16.17 -13.70 23.69
CA VAL A 53 16.19 -14.54 22.49
C VAL A 53 14.77 -14.70 21.96
N ILE A 54 14.58 -14.77 20.63
CA ILE A 54 13.30 -15.17 20.04
C ILE A 54 13.09 -16.65 20.38
N THR A 55 12.63 -16.93 21.60
CA THR A 55 12.44 -18.28 22.13
C THR A 55 11.14 -18.91 21.67
N THR A 56 10.21 -18.12 21.11
CA THR A 56 8.91 -18.63 20.69
C THR A 56 8.34 -17.82 19.52
N GLY A 57 8.14 -18.45 18.37
CA GLY A 57 7.20 -18.00 17.35
C GLY A 57 7.49 -16.65 16.67
N GLY A 58 8.75 -16.30 16.42
CA GLY A 58 9.13 -15.09 15.68
C GLY A 58 8.81 -15.12 14.18
N VAL A 59 8.94 -13.97 13.53
CA VAL A 59 8.67 -13.79 12.10
C VAL A 59 9.90 -13.26 11.38
N THR A 60 10.12 -13.70 10.14
CA THR A 60 11.17 -13.15 9.28
C THR A 60 10.59 -12.12 8.32
N TYR A 61 11.04 -10.88 8.39
CA TYR A 61 10.65 -9.79 7.48
C TYR A 61 11.90 -9.18 6.84
N LYS A 62 11.94 -9.09 5.50
CA LYS A 62 13.13 -8.63 4.73
C LYS A 62 14.43 -9.36 5.13
N ASN A 63 14.34 -10.67 5.37
CA ASN A 63 15.43 -11.52 5.85
C ASN A 63 15.97 -11.15 7.24
N GLU A 64 15.31 -10.23 7.96
CA GLU A 64 15.62 -9.89 9.33
C GLU A 64 14.62 -10.58 10.28
N PRO A 65 15.08 -11.08 11.43
CA PRO A 65 14.22 -11.69 12.43
C PRO A 65 13.54 -10.62 13.29
N TRP A 66 12.27 -10.85 13.63
CA TRP A 66 11.49 -9.98 14.51
C TRP A 66 10.79 -10.83 15.57
N HIS A 67 10.75 -10.33 16.81
CA HIS A 67 9.75 -10.83 17.75
C HIS A 67 8.36 -10.57 17.17
N ARG A 68 7.45 -11.53 17.31
CA ARG A 68 6.06 -11.41 16.87
C ARG A 68 5.37 -10.15 17.42
N GLU A 69 5.68 -9.81 18.66
CA GLU A 69 5.16 -8.64 19.39
C GLU A 69 5.84 -7.33 19.01
N CYS A 70 7.04 -7.37 18.45
CA CYS A 70 7.78 -6.18 17.99
C CYS A 70 7.44 -5.85 16.52
N PHE A 71 6.91 -6.81 15.77
CA PHE A 71 6.47 -6.60 14.39
C PHE A 71 5.06 -5.97 14.35
N CYS A 72 5.01 -4.67 14.66
CA CYS A 72 3.77 -3.89 14.77
C CYS A 72 3.71 -2.74 13.76
N CYS A 73 2.50 -2.28 13.45
CA CYS A 73 2.29 -1.10 12.62
C CYS A 73 2.90 0.14 13.29
N THR A 74 3.72 0.88 12.54
CA THR A 74 4.35 2.12 13.02
C THR A 74 3.33 3.19 13.48
N HIS A 75 2.15 3.23 12.88
CA HIS A 75 1.14 4.25 13.22
C HIS A 75 0.25 3.84 14.40
N CYS A 76 -0.31 2.62 14.40
CA CYS A 76 -1.30 2.20 15.38
C CYS A 76 -0.81 1.14 16.38
N ASN A 77 0.45 0.69 16.29
CA ASN A 77 1.07 -0.33 17.15
C ASN A 77 0.37 -1.71 17.18
N VAL A 78 -0.57 -1.99 16.28
CA VAL A 78 -1.18 -3.32 16.13
C VAL A 78 -0.17 -4.30 15.53
N SER A 79 -0.13 -5.52 16.08
CA SER A 79 0.71 -6.61 15.55
C SER A 79 0.36 -6.92 14.09
N LEU A 80 1.40 -7.03 13.27
CA LEU A 80 1.29 -7.31 11.84
C LEU A 80 1.53 -8.79 11.52
N ALA A 81 1.89 -9.60 12.53
CA ALA A 81 2.04 -11.04 12.35
C ALA A 81 0.70 -11.66 11.93
N GLY A 82 0.70 -12.37 10.79
CA GLY A 82 -0.52 -12.93 10.21
C GLY A 82 -1.49 -11.92 9.60
N GLN A 83 -1.14 -10.62 9.54
CA GLN A 83 -1.97 -9.57 8.96
C GLN A 83 -1.42 -9.06 7.62
N ARG A 84 -2.27 -8.40 6.84
CA ARG A 84 -1.83 -7.68 5.64
C ARG A 84 -1.18 -6.36 6.04
N PHE A 85 0.02 -6.13 5.53
CA PHE A 85 0.79 -4.93 5.79
C PHE A 85 1.51 -4.46 4.53
N THR A 86 2.17 -3.33 4.59
CA THR A 86 3.13 -2.90 3.57
C THR A 86 4.18 -2.03 4.25
N SER A 87 5.22 -1.65 3.53
CA SER A 87 6.28 -0.80 4.09
C SER A 87 6.41 0.51 3.34
N LYS A 88 6.67 1.57 4.10
CA LYS A 88 7.03 2.87 3.56
C LYS A 88 8.25 3.37 4.31
N ASP A 89 9.28 3.79 3.58
CA ASP A 89 10.52 4.30 4.15
C ASP A 89 11.12 3.31 5.18
N GLU A 90 11.17 2.03 4.82
CA GLU A 90 11.61 0.90 5.66
C GLU A 90 10.75 0.59 6.91
N LYS A 91 9.66 1.32 7.14
CA LYS A 91 8.77 1.14 8.30
C LYS A 91 7.51 0.35 7.94
N PRO A 92 7.07 -0.63 8.75
CA PRO A 92 5.90 -1.44 8.46
C PRO A 92 4.59 -0.78 8.91
N TYR A 93 3.57 -0.81 8.04
CA TYR A 93 2.23 -0.27 8.30
C TYR A 93 1.16 -1.31 7.99
N CYS A 94 0.11 -1.38 8.82
CA CYS A 94 -1.07 -2.18 8.47
C CYS A 94 -1.75 -1.60 7.23
N ALA A 95 -2.50 -2.43 6.51
CA ALA A 95 -3.19 -2.01 5.28
C ALA A 95 -4.09 -0.77 5.48
N ASN A 96 -4.77 -0.67 6.64
CA ASN A 96 -5.65 0.47 6.94
C ASN A 96 -4.86 1.78 7.09
N CYS A 97 -3.88 1.82 8.00
CA CYS A 97 -3.08 3.02 8.21
C CYS A 97 -2.31 3.43 6.96
N TYR A 98 -1.80 2.49 6.18
CA TYR A 98 -1.15 2.83 4.90
C TYR A 98 -2.15 3.46 3.91
N GLY A 99 -3.34 2.87 3.78
CA GLY A 99 -4.42 3.38 2.94
C GLY A 99 -4.82 4.81 3.31
N GLU A 100 -4.92 5.11 4.60
CA GLU A 100 -5.32 6.43 5.09
C GLU A 100 -4.23 7.50 4.92
N LEU A 101 -2.98 7.14 5.23
CA LEU A 101 -1.87 8.09 5.33
C LEU A 101 -1.16 8.34 4.00
N PHE A 102 -1.05 7.32 3.13
CA PHE A 102 -0.10 7.35 2.02
C PHE A 102 -0.69 6.98 0.66
N ALA A 103 -1.77 6.20 0.63
CA ALA A 103 -2.32 5.74 -0.64
C ALA A 103 -2.93 6.89 -1.45
N LYS A 104 -2.81 6.79 -2.78
CA LYS A 104 -3.56 7.65 -3.70
C LYS A 104 -5.06 7.45 -3.47
N ARG A 105 -5.85 8.51 -3.63
CA ARG A 105 -7.30 8.45 -3.50
C ARG A 105 -7.95 8.40 -4.86
N CYS A 106 -9.02 7.61 -4.99
CA CYS A 106 -9.81 7.59 -6.21
C CYS A 106 -10.55 8.92 -6.36
N ASN A 107 -10.44 9.53 -7.53
CA ASN A 107 -11.11 10.79 -7.86
C ASN A 107 -12.64 10.66 -7.93
N ALA A 108 -13.19 9.47 -8.24
CA ALA A 108 -14.63 9.26 -8.27
C ALA A 108 -15.24 8.93 -6.89
N CYS A 109 -14.62 8.02 -6.12
CA CYS A 109 -15.23 7.52 -4.87
C CYS A 109 -14.54 8.01 -3.59
N THR A 110 -13.46 8.78 -3.70
CA THR A 110 -12.62 9.35 -2.61
C THR A 110 -11.92 8.34 -1.70
N LYS A 111 -12.22 7.05 -1.84
CA LYS A 111 -11.59 5.95 -1.11
C LYS A 111 -10.13 5.74 -1.53
N PRO A 112 -9.25 5.29 -0.61
CA PRO A 112 -7.89 4.88 -0.93
C PRO A 112 -7.80 3.81 -2.02
N ILE A 113 -6.78 3.91 -2.87
CA ILE A 113 -6.41 2.91 -3.86
C ILE A 113 -5.34 2.02 -3.24
N THR A 114 -5.79 0.92 -2.62
CA THR A 114 -4.92 -0.08 -1.99
C THR A 114 -4.81 -1.32 -2.87
N GLY A 115 -3.68 -2.03 -2.84
CA GLY A 115 -3.48 -3.29 -3.55
C GLY A 115 -4.22 -4.51 -2.99
N ILE A 116 -5.25 -4.28 -2.18
CA ILE A 116 -6.09 -5.33 -1.63
C ILE A 116 -6.70 -6.11 -2.80
N GLY A 117 -6.28 -7.37 -2.95
CA GLY A 117 -6.74 -8.27 -4.01
C GLY A 117 -6.02 -8.13 -5.36
N GLY A 118 -4.86 -7.46 -5.42
CA GLY A 118 -4.08 -7.30 -6.65
C GLY A 118 -4.74 -6.37 -7.70
N ALA A 119 -5.73 -5.59 -7.28
CA ALA A 119 -6.50 -4.72 -8.17
C ALA A 119 -5.62 -3.60 -8.74
N LYS A 120 -5.55 -3.49 -10.07
CA LYS A 120 -4.87 -2.39 -10.76
C LYS A 120 -5.71 -1.10 -10.69
N PHE A 121 -5.07 0.04 -10.86
CA PHE A 121 -5.72 1.34 -10.95
C PHE A 121 -5.38 2.07 -12.24
N ILE A 122 -6.22 3.04 -12.61
CA ILE A 122 -6.06 3.86 -13.82
C ILE A 122 -5.53 5.22 -13.43
N SER A 123 -4.48 5.68 -14.12
CA SER A 123 -4.05 7.07 -14.09
C SER A 123 -4.32 7.77 -15.41
N PHE A 124 -4.90 8.96 -15.31
CA PHE A 124 -5.18 9.86 -16.42
C PHE A 124 -5.04 11.32 -15.93
N GLU A 125 -4.26 12.14 -16.63
CA GLU A 125 -4.01 13.55 -16.26
C GLU A 125 -3.64 13.74 -14.77
N ASP A 126 -2.70 12.94 -14.27
CA ASP A 126 -2.22 12.91 -12.87
C ASP A 126 -3.29 12.62 -11.80
N ARG A 127 -4.50 12.26 -12.23
CA ARG A 127 -5.59 11.77 -11.39
C ARG A 127 -5.66 10.25 -11.42
N HIS A 128 -6.35 9.69 -10.43
CA HIS A 128 -6.28 8.26 -10.14
C HIS A 128 -7.68 7.71 -9.88
N TRP A 129 -7.98 6.53 -10.43
CA TRP A 129 -9.25 5.85 -10.22
C TRP A 129 -9.03 4.36 -10.00
N HIS A 130 -9.86 3.74 -9.16
CA HIS A 130 -10.03 2.28 -9.23
C HIS A 130 -10.48 1.90 -10.64
N ASN A 131 -10.18 0.68 -11.07
CA ASN A 131 -10.56 0.19 -12.40
C ASN A 131 -12.07 0.36 -12.66
N ASP A 132 -12.90 -0.02 -11.69
CA ASP A 132 -14.36 0.06 -11.76
C ASP A 132 -14.90 1.48 -11.61
N CYS A 133 -14.09 2.40 -11.07
CA CYS A 133 -14.46 3.80 -10.90
C CYS A 133 -14.12 4.66 -12.12
N PHE A 134 -13.42 4.11 -13.11
CA PHE A 134 -13.02 4.83 -14.31
C PHE A 134 -14.11 4.77 -15.39
N ILE A 135 -15.25 5.41 -15.09
CA ILE A 135 -16.47 5.45 -15.91
C ILE A 135 -16.82 6.88 -16.32
N CYS A 136 -17.55 7.03 -17.43
CA CYS A 136 -17.97 8.33 -17.94
C CYS A 136 -19.02 9.00 -17.06
N ALA A 137 -18.87 10.30 -16.80
CA ALA A 137 -19.83 11.08 -16.02
C ALA A 137 -21.20 11.27 -16.69
N GLN A 138 -21.27 11.23 -18.02
CA GLN A 138 -22.52 11.46 -18.76
C GLN A 138 -23.27 10.16 -19.06
N CYS A 139 -22.56 9.09 -19.45
CA CYS A 139 -23.18 7.87 -19.96
C CYS A 139 -22.87 6.62 -19.13
N THR A 140 -22.10 6.72 -18.04
CA THR A 140 -21.71 5.63 -17.13
C THR A 140 -20.89 4.49 -17.75
N THR A 141 -20.51 4.59 -19.02
CA THR A 141 -19.70 3.58 -19.71
C THR A 141 -18.28 3.54 -19.16
N SER A 142 -17.72 2.34 -19.00
CA SER A 142 -16.29 2.17 -18.69
C SER A 142 -15.41 2.82 -19.75
N LEU A 143 -14.51 3.67 -19.28
CA LEU A 143 -13.53 4.35 -20.11
C LEU A 143 -12.20 3.60 -20.17
N VAL A 144 -12.10 2.42 -19.55
CA VAL A 144 -10.88 1.61 -19.61
C VAL A 144 -10.59 1.25 -21.07
N GLY A 145 -9.45 1.71 -21.60
CA GLY A 145 -9.07 1.50 -22.99
C GLY A 145 -9.85 2.34 -24.01
N LYS A 146 -10.65 3.32 -23.53
CA LYS A 146 -11.52 4.18 -24.33
C LYS A 146 -11.34 5.63 -23.86
N VAL A 147 -10.40 6.36 -24.46
CA VAL A 147 -10.26 7.82 -24.30
C VAL A 147 -10.44 8.53 -25.62
N GLY A 148 -11.27 9.58 -25.61
CA GLY A 148 -11.54 10.41 -26.78
C GLY A 148 -13.03 10.66 -27.00
N LEU A 149 -13.35 11.24 -28.15
CA LEU A 149 -14.72 11.32 -28.67
C LEU A 149 -15.15 9.91 -29.10
N LEU A 150 -16.16 9.35 -28.43
CA LEU A 150 -16.87 8.17 -28.93
C LEU A 150 -18.35 8.57 -29.06
N GLY A 151 -18.88 8.51 -30.28
CA GLY A 151 -20.25 8.95 -30.56
C GLY A 151 -20.43 10.47 -30.46
N ALA A 152 -21.48 10.92 -29.78
CA ALA A 152 -21.98 12.30 -29.81
C ALA A 152 -21.46 13.24 -28.69
N HIS A 153 -20.64 12.74 -27.76
CA HIS A 153 -20.11 13.55 -26.66
C HIS A 153 -18.67 13.17 -26.29
N THR A 154 -18.00 14.06 -25.57
CA THR A 154 -16.66 13.82 -25.04
C THR A 154 -16.77 12.98 -23.77
N HIS A 155 -16.08 11.83 -23.76
CA HIS A 155 -16.04 11.00 -22.57
C HIS A 155 -15.05 11.55 -21.53
N THR A 156 -15.59 12.08 -20.44
CA THR A 156 -14.81 12.49 -19.26
C THR A 156 -15.10 11.55 -18.09
N PRO A 157 -14.07 11.13 -17.32
CA PRO A 157 -14.27 10.29 -16.15
C PRO A 157 -14.97 11.05 -15.02
N ILE A 158 -15.76 10.35 -14.21
CA ILE A 158 -16.37 10.90 -12.99
C ILE A 158 -15.28 11.43 -12.03
N ASP A 159 -15.45 12.64 -11.52
CA ASP A 159 -14.58 13.26 -10.51
C ASP A 159 -15.40 14.00 -9.45
N ASN A 160 -15.28 13.54 -8.21
CA ASN A 160 -16.03 14.02 -7.04
C ASN A 160 -15.42 15.28 -6.40
N ARG A 161 -14.42 15.90 -7.02
CA ARG A 161 -13.87 17.22 -6.63
C ARG A 161 -14.55 18.41 -7.32
N SER A 162 -15.71 18.20 -7.94
CA SER A 162 -16.47 19.26 -8.63
C SER A 162 -17.38 20.01 -7.67
#